data_AF-A0A564PYY9-F1
#
_entry.id   AF-A0A564PYY9-F1
#
_cell.length_a   1.000
_cell.length_b   1.000
_cell.length_c   1.000
_cell.angle_alpha   90.00
_cell.angle_beta   90.00
_cell.angle_gamma   90.00
#
_symmetry.space_group_name_H-M   'P 1'
#
loop_
_entity.id
_entity.type
_entity.pdbx_description
1 polymer ?
#
loop_
_entity_poly.entity_id
_entity_poly.type
_entity_poly.pdbx_seq_one_letter_code
_entity_poly.pdbx_strand_id
1 'polypeptide(L)'
;MIRYGELALKSEYVRRQWEGSLIESIRRRIKGCNIWRERGRIWVDTEENTSSELKNIPGIHSFSLCERCELDELGESLLKFTGRSLMGERTFALRINRVGEHDFTSQDAARYLGAEIIKRFPDLSVDLSKPEKEIFIEIREKECYIFDEITKGMGGIPEGVEGKLICLLSGKTRKITSAIACWMMMRRGCEIIPFCYDEDSEMAIGAVEILKEFQPDIRLRVLDRDDRKGRVEDAIREYRALGIVCGSNLRIFSSEISVPIYQPLIGFDRLEIEKIAERMEISKIGEKIELFNTRIKLVSLISGGIDSPVATYLMMNRGADVIALHLDNRPFTDKRELEKSLKIVRYLENSCDRDIKTYIVLNGENLAAFKNNCRRKLQCLFCRRTMLRIAEKIAWKEGADGILTGESLGQVATQTLQNIYVTDRAIEMPVIRPLIGMDKIEIIDIARKIGTYDLSILPSSGCKIVPKKPATAAKLEEVLREEERIDLDSLIEGSVRNAYIL
;
A
#
# COMPACT_ATOMS: atom_id res chain seq x y z
N MET A 1 -9.50 -12.85 17.73
CA MET A 1 -9.95 -11.50 17.33
C MET A 1 -9.03 -10.89 16.27
N ILE A 2 -9.55 -10.44 15.13
CA ILE A 2 -8.77 -9.83 14.03
C ILE A 2 -9.04 -8.32 13.94
N ARG A 3 -7.96 -7.55 13.77
CA ARG A 3 -7.95 -6.10 13.55
C ARG A 3 -7.41 -5.81 12.15
N TYR A 4 -8.08 -4.92 11.43
CA TYR A 4 -7.68 -4.49 10.10
C TYR A 4 -7.35 -2.99 10.09
N GLY A 5 -6.35 -2.60 9.30
CA GLY A 5 -5.84 -1.22 9.25
C GLY A 5 -6.52 -0.39 8.18
N GLU A 6 -6.03 -0.46 6.94
CA GLU A 6 -6.44 0.41 5.84
C GLU A 6 -7.92 0.21 5.42
N LEU A 7 -8.52 -0.94 5.72
CA LEU A 7 -9.96 -1.20 5.51
C LEU A 7 -10.84 -0.19 6.27
N ALA A 8 -10.41 0.25 7.45
CA ALA A 8 -11.18 1.17 8.28
C ALA A 8 -11.31 2.58 7.67
N LEU A 9 -10.40 2.95 6.76
CA LEU A 9 -10.37 4.24 6.08
C LEU A 9 -11.31 4.31 4.86
N LYS A 10 -11.89 3.18 4.45
CA LYS A 10 -12.77 3.11 3.27
C LYS A 10 -14.21 3.48 3.61
N SER A 11 -14.96 3.90 2.59
CA SER A 11 -16.41 4.09 2.73
C SER A 11 -17.07 2.80 3.20
N GLU A 12 -18.18 2.90 3.91
CA GLU A 12 -18.87 1.73 4.48
C GLU A 12 -19.16 0.64 3.45
N TYR A 13 -19.60 1.04 2.24
CA TYR A 13 -19.84 0.14 1.13
C TYR A 13 -18.58 -0.63 0.73
N VAL A 14 -17.47 0.07 0.48
CA VAL A 14 -16.20 -0.56 0.06
C VAL A 14 -15.63 -1.42 1.18
N ARG A 15 -15.67 -0.93 2.43
CA ARG A 15 -15.22 -1.67 3.61
C ARG A 15 -15.96 -3.01 3.74
N ARG A 16 -17.28 -3.02 3.57
CA ARG A 16 -18.08 -4.26 3.67
C ARG A 16 -17.73 -5.28 2.59
N GLN A 17 -17.39 -4.84 1.37
CA GLN A 17 -16.91 -5.72 0.31
C GLN A 17 -15.54 -6.31 0.68
N TRP A 18 -14.61 -5.46 1.13
CA TRP A 18 -13.25 -5.87 1.52
C TRP A 18 -13.25 -6.80 2.73
N GLU A 19 -14.10 -6.57 3.74
CA GLU A 19 -14.32 -7.52 4.83
C GLU A 19 -14.80 -8.88 4.32
N GLY A 20 -15.66 -8.90 3.29
CA GLY A 20 -16.10 -10.13 2.63
C GLY A 20 -14.92 -10.90 2.02
N SER A 21 -14.10 -10.23 1.21
CA SER A 21 -12.89 -10.80 0.60
C SER A 21 -11.88 -11.29 1.64
N LEU A 22 -11.73 -10.56 2.74
CA LEU A 22 -10.86 -10.98 3.85
C LEU A 22 -11.38 -12.25 4.52
N ILE A 23 -12.68 -12.35 4.77
CA ILE A 23 -13.32 -13.56 5.33
C ILE A 23 -13.15 -14.76 4.40
N GLU A 24 -13.33 -14.59 3.09
CA GLU A 24 -13.08 -15.66 2.12
C GLU A 24 -11.62 -16.12 2.13
N SER A 25 -10.68 -15.18 2.28
CA SER A 25 -9.25 -15.48 2.40
C SER A 25 -8.92 -16.26 3.68
N ILE A 26 -9.58 -15.94 4.79
CA ILE A 26 -9.47 -16.70 6.04
C ILE A 26 -10.04 -18.12 5.85
N ARG A 27 -11.24 -18.27 5.27
CA ARG A 27 -11.88 -19.58 5.04
C ARG A 27 -11.07 -20.51 4.12
N ARG A 28 -10.33 -19.96 3.17
CA ARG A 28 -9.45 -20.75 2.28
C ARG A 28 -8.28 -21.39 3.04
N ARG A 29 -7.82 -20.76 4.13
CA ARG A 29 -6.64 -21.20 4.91
C ARG A 29 -7.03 -21.94 6.18
N ILE A 30 -8.13 -21.56 6.81
CA ILE A 30 -8.60 -22.12 8.08
C ILE A 30 -9.93 -22.84 7.85
N LYS A 31 -9.88 -24.17 7.92
CA LYS A 31 -11.07 -25.03 7.82
C LYS A 31 -11.76 -25.13 9.18
N GLY A 32 -13.06 -25.43 9.17
CA GLY A 32 -13.82 -25.70 10.40
C GLY A 32 -13.97 -24.51 11.35
N CYS A 33 -13.79 -23.27 10.89
CA CYS A 33 -13.95 -22.07 11.72
C CYS A 33 -15.30 -21.38 11.50
N ASN A 34 -15.85 -20.80 12.57
CA ASN A 34 -16.96 -19.86 12.48
C ASN A 34 -16.41 -18.43 12.39
N ILE A 35 -16.89 -17.66 11.41
CA ILE A 35 -16.40 -16.31 11.16
C ILE A 35 -17.57 -15.34 11.05
N TRP A 36 -17.56 -14.31 11.88
CA TRP A 36 -18.53 -13.22 11.81
C TRP A 36 -17.84 -11.86 11.86
N ARG A 37 -18.61 -10.86 11.45
CA ARG A 37 -18.19 -9.46 11.44
C ARG A 37 -18.86 -8.74 12.57
N GLU A 38 -18.10 -7.83 13.15
CA GLU A 38 -18.61 -6.84 14.07
C GLU A 38 -17.95 -5.51 13.75
N ARG A 39 -18.57 -4.38 14.10
CA ARG A 39 -18.05 -3.06 13.72
C ARG A 39 -16.59 -2.89 14.16
N GLY A 40 -15.66 -2.88 13.19
CA GLY A 40 -14.22 -2.71 13.44
C GLY A 40 -13.43 -3.99 13.74
N ARG A 41 -14.06 -5.17 13.72
CA ARG A 41 -13.45 -6.46 14.03
C ARG A 41 -13.96 -7.58 13.12
N ILE A 42 -13.09 -8.55 12.86
CA ILE A 42 -13.50 -9.88 12.38
C ILE A 42 -13.19 -10.88 13.48
N TRP A 43 -14.14 -11.75 13.74
CA TRP A 43 -14.01 -12.81 14.73
C TRP A 43 -13.84 -14.14 14.02
N VAL A 44 -12.92 -14.95 14.51
CA VAL A 44 -12.68 -16.31 14.05
C VAL A 44 -12.73 -17.16 15.30
N ASP A 45 -13.68 -18.08 15.33
CA ASP A 45 -13.86 -19.08 16.38
C ASP A 45 -13.47 -20.43 15.81
N THR A 46 -12.53 -21.09 16.49
CA THR A 46 -11.85 -22.30 16.04
C THR A 46 -11.23 -23.02 17.25
N GLU A 47 -11.17 -24.35 17.18
CA GLU A 47 -10.57 -25.18 18.23
C GLU A 47 -9.03 -25.22 18.14
N GLU A 48 -8.46 -24.87 16.98
CA GLU A 48 -7.02 -24.96 16.71
C GLU A 48 -6.34 -23.58 16.77
N ASN A 49 -5.07 -23.56 17.14
CA ASN A 49 -4.27 -22.35 17.05
C ASN A 49 -3.92 -22.06 15.58
N THR A 50 -4.51 -21.00 15.04
CA THR A 50 -4.40 -20.61 13.62
C THR A 50 -3.49 -19.39 13.40
N SER A 51 -2.61 -19.11 14.35
CA SER A 51 -1.78 -17.89 14.33
C SER A 51 -0.83 -17.84 13.14
N SER A 52 -0.26 -18.98 12.74
CA SER A 52 0.62 -19.10 11.57
C SER A 52 -0.10 -18.70 10.28
N GLU A 53 -1.32 -19.19 10.10
CA GLU A 53 -2.15 -18.95 8.93
C GLU A 53 -2.59 -17.49 8.86
N LEU A 54 -3.07 -16.95 9.99
CA LEU A 54 -3.56 -15.56 10.07
C LEU A 54 -2.45 -14.54 9.83
N LYS A 55 -1.21 -14.81 10.26
CA LYS A 55 -0.07 -13.91 10.09
C LYS A 55 0.19 -13.58 8.62
N ASN A 56 -0.05 -14.53 7.72
CA ASN A 56 0.28 -14.44 6.30
C ASN A 56 -0.88 -13.98 5.40
N ILE A 57 -2.01 -13.54 5.96
CA ILE A 57 -3.16 -13.09 5.18
C ILE A 57 -3.09 -11.56 4.93
N PRO A 58 -3.02 -11.11 3.66
CA PRO A 58 -3.13 -9.70 3.31
C PRO A 58 -4.44 -9.09 3.84
N GLY A 59 -4.36 -7.90 4.43
CA GLY A 59 -5.48 -7.19 5.06
C GLY A 59 -5.58 -7.37 6.58
N ILE A 60 -4.93 -8.38 7.16
CA ILE A 60 -4.84 -8.53 8.62
C ILE A 60 -3.73 -7.64 9.14
N HIS A 61 -4.09 -6.58 9.89
CA HIS A 61 -3.10 -5.69 10.51
C HIS A 61 -2.52 -6.31 11.78
N SER A 62 -3.39 -6.85 12.63
CA SER A 62 -3.00 -7.63 13.80
C SER A 62 -4.14 -8.52 14.26
N PHE A 63 -3.84 -9.49 15.09
CA PHE A 63 -4.83 -10.35 15.72
C PHE A 63 -4.37 -10.75 17.12
N SER A 64 -5.30 -11.26 17.91
CA SER A 64 -5.07 -11.78 19.25
C SER A 64 -5.88 -13.06 19.42
N LEU A 65 -5.27 -14.09 19.98
CA LEU A 65 -6.00 -15.23 20.53
C LEU A 65 -6.64 -14.75 21.83
N CYS A 66 -7.94 -14.97 21.98
CA CYS A 66 -8.69 -14.41 23.09
C CYS A 66 -9.50 -15.50 23.78
N GLU A 67 -9.58 -15.43 25.11
CA GLU A 67 -10.61 -16.14 25.87
C GLU A 67 -11.86 -15.26 25.91
N ARG A 68 -13.01 -15.85 25.57
CA ARG A 68 -14.32 -15.18 25.55
C ARG A 68 -15.08 -15.54 26.82
N CYS A 69 -15.68 -14.55 27.46
CA CYS A 69 -16.60 -14.73 28.59
C CYS A 69 -17.69 -13.65 28.58
N GLU A 70 -18.76 -13.87 29.36
CA GLU A 70 -19.74 -12.82 29.62
C GLU A 70 -19.19 -11.77 30.61
N LEU A 71 -19.77 -10.57 30.61
CA LEU A 71 -19.30 -9.44 31.42
C LEU A 71 -19.45 -9.67 32.93
N ASP A 72 -20.49 -10.38 33.35
CA ASP A 72 -20.71 -10.79 34.74
C ASP A 72 -19.69 -11.84 35.21
N GLU A 73 -19.20 -12.68 34.29
CA GLU A 73 -18.15 -13.69 34.53
C GLU A 73 -16.71 -13.14 34.37
N LEU A 74 -16.56 -11.87 33.98
CA LEU A 74 -15.26 -11.29 33.62
C LEU A 74 -14.22 -11.39 34.74
N GLY A 75 -14.63 -11.14 35.99
CA GLY A 75 -13.73 -11.20 37.15
C GLY A 75 -13.11 -12.59 37.33
N GLU A 76 -13.96 -13.62 37.35
CA GLU A 76 -13.51 -15.02 37.53
C GLU A 76 -12.66 -15.49 36.33
N SER A 77 -13.11 -15.20 35.12
CA SER A 77 -12.41 -15.55 33.88
C SER A 77 -11.03 -14.88 33.82
N LEU A 78 -10.95 -13.61 34.20
CA LEU A 78 -9.69 -12.87 34.26
C LEU A 78 -8.73 -13.45 35.29
N LEU A 79 -9.18 -13.84 36.47
CA LEU A 79 -8.32 -14.44 37.49
C LEU A 79 -7.74 -15.78 37.01
N LYS A 80 -8.55 -16.60 36.32
CA LYS A 80 -8.10 -17.85 35.70
C LYS A 80 -7.10 -17.62 34.57
N PHE A 81 -7.34 -16.61 33.74
CA PHE A 81 -6.42 -16.20 32.68
C PHE A 81 -5.09 -15.70 33.25
N THR A 82 -5.16 -14.84 34.26
CA THR A 82 -4.02 -14.21 34.93
C THR A 82 -3.05 -15.24 35.51
N GLY A 83 -3.56 -16.27 36.18
CA GLY A 83 -2.70 -17.32 36.77
C GLY A 83 -1.85 -18.09 35.74
N ARG A 84 -2.26 -18.12 34.47
CA ARG A 84 -1.47 -18.68 33.37
C ARG A 84 -0.58 -17.63 32.71
N SER A 85 -1.14 -16.46 32.39
CA SER A 85 -0.47 -15.42 31.59
C SER A 85 0.64 -14.67 32.36
N LEU A 86 0.50 -14.49 33.67
CA LEU A 86 1.47 -13.77 34.50
C LEU A 86 2.45 -14.70 35.25
N MET A 87 2.55 -15.96 34.84
CA MET A 87 3.42 -16.91 35.51
C MET A 87 4.90 -16.50 35.35
N GLY A 88 5.55 -16.17 36.46
CA GLY A 88 6.94 -15.73 36.48
C GLY A 88 7.15 -14.22 36.40
N GLU A 89 6.08 -13.46 36.20
CA GLU A 89 6.10 -11.99 36.17
C GLU A 89 5.84 -11.41 37.57
N ARG A 90 6.31 -10.18 37.80
CA ARG A 90 6.16 -9.41 39.06
C ARG A 90 5.31 -8.17 38.89
N THR A 91 5.29 -7.61 37.68
CA THR A 91 4.52 -6.39 37.39
C THR A 91 3.59 -6.57 36.20
N PHE A 92 2.39 -6.01 36.29
CA PHE A 92 1.42 -6.06 35.20
C PHE A 92 0.65 -4.75 35.00
N ALA A 93 0.01 -4.61 33.83
CA ALA A 93 -0.99 -3.58 33.58
C ALA A 93 -2.23 -4.17 32.88
N LEU A 94 -3.41 -3.68 33.27
CA LEU A 94 -4.64 -3.94 32.53
C LEU A 94 -4.88 -2.84 31.49
N ARG A 95 -5.13 -3.25 30.24
CA ARG A 95 -5.43 -2.36 29.11
C ARG A 95 -6.83 -2.65 28.60
N ILE A 96 -7.81 -1.88 29.06
CA ILE A 96 -9.23 -2.13 28.79
C ILE A 96 -9.77 -1.19 27.72
N ASN A 97 -10.37 -1.75 26.66
CA ASN A 97 -11.12 -1.02 25.65
C ASN A 97 -12.61 -1.39 25.72
N ARG A 98 -13.50 -0.42 25.60
CA ARG A 98 -14.95 -0.61 25.74
C ARG A 98 -15.69 -0.12 24.51
N VAL A 99 -16.65 -0.92 24.04
CA VAL A 99 -17.58 -0.58 22.95
C VAL A 99 -18.99 -0.87 23.44
N GLY A 100 -19.88 0.13 23.35
CA GLY A 100 -21.26 0.03 23.85
C GLY A 100 -21.53 0.94 25.04
N GLU A 101 -22.71 0.80 25.65
CA GLU A 101 -23.16 1.62 26.79
C GLU A 101 -23.00 0.86 28.11
N HIS A 102 -22.24 1.45 29.05
CA HIS A 102 -21.96 0.85 30.35
C HIS A 102 -21.90 1.96 31.40
N ASP A 103 -22.23 1.63 32.64
CA ASP A 103 -22.24 2.52 33.82
C ASP A 103 -20.83 2.77 34.41
N PHE A 104 -19.79 2.12 33.87
CA PHE A 104 -18.40 2.30 34.27
C PHE A 104 -17.49 2.75 33.10
N THR A 105 -16.36 3.37 33.43
CA THR A 105 -15.30 3.67 32.46
C THR A 105 -14.28 2.53 32.36
N SER A 106 -13.50 2.48 31.27
CA SER A 106 -12.37 1.53 31.18
C SER A 106 -11.39 1.65 32.35
N GLN A 107 -11.22 2.87 32.91
CA GLN A 107 -10.35 3.10 34.05
C GLN A 107 -10.94 2.53 35.34
N ASP A 108 -12.26 2.62 35.52
CA ASP A 108 -12.94 2.04 36.69
C ASP A 108 -12.88 0.52 36.66
N ALA A 109 -13.13 -0.08 35.51
CA ALA A 109 -12.98 -1.52 35.31
C ALA A 109 -11.53 -1.97 35.58
N ALA A 110 -10.53 -1.26 35.07
CA ALA A 110 -9.13 -1.60 35.28
C ALA A 110 -8.73 -1.50 36.76
N ARG A 111 -9.23 -0.49 37.47
CA ARG A 111 -8.99 -0.32 38.91
C ARG A 111 -9.61 -1.47 39.71
N TYR A 112 -10.87 -1.81 39.44
CA TYR A 112 -11.59 -2.87 40.12
C TYR A 112 -10.96 -4.25 39.88
N LEU A 113 -10.77 -4.61 38.61
CA LEU A 113 -10.21 -5.90 38.21
C LEU A 113 -8.74 -6.04 38.64
N GLY A 114 -7.96 -4.96 38.58
CA GLY A 114 -6.57 -4.94 39.06
C GLY A 114 -6.49 -5.19 40.57
N ALA A 115 -7.41 -4.63 41.35
CA ALA A 115 -7.48 -4.88 42.80
C ALA A 115 -7.81 -6.35 43.12
N GLU A 116 -8.74 -6.97 42.37
CA GLU A 116 -9.06 -8.39 42.55
C GLU A 116 -7.87 -9.31 42.18
N ILE A 117 -7.10 -8.96 41.13
CA ILE A 117 -5.86 -9.68 40.79
C ILE A 117 -4.85 -9.58 41.94
N ILE A 118 -4.56 -8.39 42.47
CA ILE A 118 -3.60 -8.21 43.57
C ILE A 118 -4.05 -8.99 44.82
N LYS A 119 -5.34 -8.98 45.12
CA LYS A 119 -5.91 -9.72 46.26
C LYS A 119 -5.70 -11.24 46.11
N ARG A 120 -5.80 -11.78 44.89
CA ARG A 120 -5.60 -13.20 44.61
C ARG A 120 -4.14 -13.60 44.44
N PHE A 121 -3.30 -12.69 43.93
CA PHE A 121 -1.88 -12.89 43.64
C PHE A 121 -1.06 -11.78 44.33
N PRO A 122 -0.81 -11.89 45.65
CA PRO A 122 -0.19 -10.82 46.44
C PRO A 122 1.26 -10.48 46.05
N ASP A 123 1.93 -11.38 45.33
CA ASP A 123 3.31 -11.19 44.84
C ASP A 123 3.37 -10.32 43.57
N LEU A 124 2.23 -10.00 42.96
CA LEU A 124 2.13 -9.13 41.80
C LEU A 124 1.90 -7.67 42.21
N SER A 125 2.42 -6.75 41.40
CA SER A 125 2.20 -5.31 41.53
C SER A 125 1.80 -4.67 40.20
N VAL A 126 1.13 -3.53 40.25
CA VAL A 126 0.70 -2.82 39.04
C VAL A 126 1.75 -1.78 38.64
N ASP A 127 2.23 -1.86 37.40
CA ASP A 127 3.07 -0.82 36.77
C ASP A 127 2.39 -0.36 35.48
N LEU A 128 1.87 0.87 35.46
CA LEU A 128 1.16 1.41 34.29
C LEU A 128 2.10 1.93 33.19
N SER A 129 3.38 2.15 33.53
CA SER A 129 4.38 2.75 32.66
C SER A 129 5.20 1.70 31.92
N LYS A 130 5.77 0.74 32.66
CA LYS A 130 6.64 -0.30 32.09
C LYS A 130 6.39 -1.66 32.75
N PRO A 131 5.18 -2.21 32.62
CA PRO A 131 4.88 -3.54 33.14
C PRO A 131 5.74 -4.59 32.44
N GLU A 132 6.08 -5.65 33.17
CA GLU A 132 6.67 -6.85 32.59
C GLU A 132 5.68 -7.56 31.65
N LYS A 133 4.37 -7.51 31.97
CA LYS A 133 3.31 -8.06 31.12
C LYS A 133 2.05 -7.19 31.09
N GLU A 134 1.43 -7.09 29.92
CA GLU A 134 0.12 -6.43 29.75
C GLU A 134 -0.97 -7.48 29.53
N ILE A 135 -2.11 -7.33 30.22
CA ILE A 135 -3.34 -8.05 29.91
C ILE A 135 -4.32 -7.06 29.31
N PHE A 136 -4.83 -7.38 28.13
CA PHE A 136 -5.80 -6.60 27.39
C PHE A 136 -7.19 -7.20 27.55
N ILE A 137 -8.18 -6.32 27.66
CA ILE A 137 -9.59 -6.71 27.74
C ILE A 137 -10.36 -5.84 26.74
N GLU A 138 -11.02 -6.46 25.77
CA GLU A 138 -11.98 -5.78 24.90
C GLU A 138 -13.40 -6.14 25.37
N ILE A 139 -14.12 -5.16 25.93
CA ILE A 139 -15.50 -5.29 26.40
C ILE A 139 -16.43 -4.73 25.31
N ARG A 140 -17.38 -5.53 24.84
CA ARG A 140 -18.33 -5.18 23.78
C ARG A 140 -19.73 -5.57 24.20
N GLU A 141 -20.54 -4.58 24.58
CA GLU A 141 -21.85 -4.79 25.20
C GLU A 141 -21.76 -5.75 26.42
N LYS A 142 -22.17 -7.01 26.27
CA LYS A 142 -22.11 -8.03 27.34
C LYS A 142 -20.97 -9.04 27.18
N GLU A 143 -20.22 -8.94 26.08
CA GLU A 143 -19.19 -9.90 25.71
C GLU A 143 -17.80 -9.34 26.05
N CYS A 144 -16.95 -10.15 26.64
CA CYS A 144 -15.59 -9.78 27.01
C CYS A 144 -14.58 -10.71 26.35
N TYR A 145 -13.46 -10.11 25.91
CA TYR A 145 -12.37 -10.82 25.25
C TYR A 145 -11.06 -10.50 25.94
N ILE A 146 -10.46 -11.51 26.57
CA ILE A 146 -9.23 -11.39 27.36
C ILE A 146 -8.06 -11.95 26.55
N PHE A 147 -6.98 -11.20 26.43
CA PHE A 147 -5.76 -11.61 25.71
C PHE A 147 -4.55 -10.85 26.23
N ASP A 148 -3.35 -11.38 26.03
CA ASP A 148 -2.08 -10.82 26.50
C ASP A 148 -1.05 -10.63 25.38
N GLU A 149 -1.41 -11.01 24.15
CA GLU A 149 -0.56 -10.87 22.98
C GLU A 149 -1.30 -10.18 21.82
N ILE A 150 -0.59 -9.33 21.11
CA ILE A 150 -1.02 -8.70 19.87
C ILE A 150 -0.05 -9.10 18.76
N THR A 151 -0.41 -10.13 18.02
CA THR A 151 0.39 -10.63 16.91
C THR A 151 0.19 -9.75 15.70
N LYS A 152 1.29 -9.23 15.13
CA LYS A 152 1.25 -8.47 13.87
C LYS A 152 0.93 -9.41 12.72
N GLY A 153 -0.03 -9.00 11.88
CA GLY A 153 -0.27 -9.66 10.60
C GLY A 153 0.54 -9.02 9.47
N MET A 154 0.36 -9.54 8.26
CA MET A 154 0.98 -9.03 7.03
C MET A 154 0.65 -7.56 6.71
N GLY A 155 -0.46 -7.05 7.23
CA GLY A 155 -0.96 -5.71 6.95
C GLY A 155 -1.53 -5.60 5.53
N GLY A 156 -1.59 -4.38 5.00
CA GLY A 156 -2.09 -4.13 3.65
C GLY A 156 -3.61 -4.26 3.52
N ILE A 157 -4.06 -4.69 2.34
CA ILE A 157 -5.48 -4.83 1.97
C ILE A 157 -5.79 -6.26 1.47
N PRO A 158 -7.06 -6.68 1.47
CA PRO A 158 -7.41 -8.08 1.21
C PRO A 158 -7.04 -8.56 -0.19
N GLU A 159 -6.66 -9.83 -0.31
CA GLU A 159 -6.32 -10.49 -1.58
C GLU A 159 -7.46 -10.34 -2.61
N GLY A 160 -7.10 -10.05 -3.87
CA GLY A 160 -8.02 -10.00 -5.01
C GLY A 160 -8.79 -8.67 -5.20
N VAL A 161 -8.75 -7.75 -4.25
CA VAL A 161 -9.51 -6.48 -4.35
C VAL A 161 -8.93 -5.51 -5.40
N GLU A 162 -7.67 -5.68 -5.79
CA GLU A 162 -7.00 -4.89 -6.83
C GLU A 162 -6.81 -5.66 -8.15
N GLY A 163 -7.36 -6.88 -8.28
CA GLY A 163 -7.25 -7.66 -9.52
C GLY A 163 -5.91 -8.40 -9.68
N LYS A 164 -5.57 -8.76 -10.93
CA LYS A 164 -4.52 -9.73 -11.25
C LYS A 164 -3.29 -9.09 -11.86
N LEU A 165 -2.11 -9.57 -11.45
CA LEU A 165 -0.81 -9.23 -12.00
C LEU A 165 -0.09 -10.49 -12.49
N ILE A 166 0.60 -10.35 -13.61
CA ILE A 166 1.56 -11.36 -14.06
C ILE A 166 2.92 -11.09 -13.39
N CYS A 167 3.53 -12.12 -12.82
CA CYS A 167 4.89 -12.05 -12.24
C CYS A 167 5.79 -12.87 -13.17
N LEU A 168 6.66 -12.21 -13.94
CA LEU A 168 7.64 -12.88 -14.80
C LEU A 168 8.88 -13.23 -13.96
N LEU A 169 8.94 -14.48 -13.52
CA LEU A 169 10.07 -15.04 -12.79
C LEU A 169 11.16 -15.39 -13.81
N SER A 170 12.15 -14.52 -13.96
CA SER A 170 13.26 -14.71 -14.90
C SER A 170 14.63 -14.49 -14.23
N GLY A 171 15.61 -15.31 -14.62
CA GLY A 171 17.02 -15.15 -14.29
C GLY A 171 17.62 -16.23 -13.39
N LYS A 172 18.95 -16.32 -13.37
CA LYS A 172 19.71 -17.34 -12.62
C LYS A 172 20.02 -16.96 -11.15
N THR A 173 19.68 -15.75 -10.71
CA THR A 173 20.16 -15.16 -9.43
C THR A 173 19.13 -14.26 -8.72
N ARG A 174 17.83 -14.34 -9.05
CA ARG A 174 16.83 -13.31 -8.70
C ARG A 174 15.58 -13.86 -7.99
N LYS A 175 15.70 -14.99 -7.30
CA LYS A 175 14.59 -15.66 -6.61
C LYS A 175 13.96 -14.75 -5.56
N ILE A 176 14.80 -14.22 -4.67
CA ILE A 176 14.36 -13.49 -3.48
C ILE A 176 13.71 -12.16 -3.86
N THR A 177 14.31 -11.38 -4.75
CA THR A 177 13.77 -10.06 -5.10
C THR A 177 12.46 -10.16 -5.88
N SER A 178 12.29 -11.19 -6.70
CA SER A 178 11.02 -11.49 -7.38
C SER A 178 9.93 -11.88 -6.39
N ALA A 179 10.24 -12.76 -5.43
CA ALA A 179 9.31 -13.13 -4.36
C ALA A 179 8.92 -11.90 -3.51
N ILE A 180 9.89 -11.06 -3.12
CA ILE A 180 9.62 -9.83 -2.34
C ILE A 180 8.75 -8.86 -3.14
N ALA A 181 9.05 -8.61 -4.41
CA ALA A 181 8.24 -7.71 -5.24
C ALA A 181 6.81 -8.22 -5.38
N CYS A 182 6.63 -9.52 -5.64
CA CYS A 182 5.31 -10.13 -5.76
C CYS A 182 4.57 -10.13 -4.39
N TRP A 183 5.27 -10.33 -3.25
CA TRP A 183 4.74 -10.16 -1.89
C TRP A 183 4.29 -8.72 -1.58
N MET A 184 5.07 -7.71 -1.97
CA MET A 184 4.68 -6.30 -1.80
C MET A 184 3.38 -6.00 -2.56
N MET A 185 3.21 -6.54 -3.77
CA MET A 185 1.97 -6.37 -4.53
C MET A 185 0.81 -7.18 -3.94
N MET A 186 1.05 -8.37 -3.38
CA MET A 186 0.03 -9.12 -2.63
C MET A 186 -0.48 -8.34 -1.41
N ARG A 187 0.41 -7.64 -0.67
CA ARG A 187 0.00 -6.71 0.42
C ARG A 187 -0.92 -5.61 -0.07
N ARG A 188 -0.81 -5.24 -1.34
CA ARG A 188 -1.69 -4.27 -1.98
C ARG A 188 -2.88 -4.92 -2.68
N GLY A 189 -3.27 -6.13 -2.28
CA GLY A 189 -4.51 -6.77 -2.72
C GLY A 189 -4.49 -7.33 -4.14
N CYS A 190 -3.30 -7.45 -4.77
CA CYS A 190 -3.16 -8.10 -6.06
C CYS A 190 -3.09 -9.62 -5.92
N GLU A 191 -3.77 -10.32 -6.83
CA GLU A 191 -3.53 -11.73 -7.09
C GLU A 191 -2.36 -11.88 -8.05
N ILE A 192 -1.39 -12.74 -7.71
CA ILE A 192 -0.19 -12.96 -8.51
C ILE A 192 -0.32 -14.22 -9.35
N ILE A 193 -0.01 -14.09 -10.63
CA ILE A 193 0.01 -15.18 -11.61
C ILE A 193 1.45 -15.34 -12.09
N PRO A 194 2.21 -16.29 -11.51
CA PRO A 194 3.62 -16.45 -11.84
C PRO A 194 3.80 -17.21 -13.14
N PHE A 195 4.66 -16.66 -13.99
CA PHE A 195 5.15 -17.28 -15.21
C PHE A 195 6.67 -17.35 -15.19
N CYS A 196 7.25 -18.41 -15.74
CA CYS A 196 8.67 -18.49 -16.05
C CYS A 196 8.88 -19.00 -17.48
N TYR A 197 10.09 -18.81 -18.01
CA TYR A 197 10.53 -19.52 -19.20
C TYR A 197 11.17 -20.86 -18.80
N ASP A 198 11.15 -21.88 -19.66
CA ASP A 198 11.60 -23.25 -19.34
C ASP A 198 12.96 -23.33 -18.60
N GLU A 199 13.92 -22.49 -18.96
CA GLU A 199 15.27 -22.44 -18.37
C GLU A 199 15.34 -21.87 -16.95
N ASP A 200 14.31 -21.16 -16.50
CA ASP A 200 14.23 -20.51 -15.19
C ASP A 200 13.36 -21.31 -14.20
N SER A 201 12.92 -22.52 -14.58
CA SER A 201 11.90 -23.30 -13.87
C SER A 201 12.27 -23.65 -12.42
N GLU A 202 13.48 -24.14 -12.14
CA GLU A 202 13.90 -24.48 -10.76
C GLU A 202 13.87 -23.27 -9.80
N MET A 203 14.38 -22.12 -10.26
CA MET A 203 14.40 -20.90 -9.45
C MET A 203 12.99 -20.34 -9.26
N ALA A 204 12.19 -20.35 -10.34
CA ALA A 204 10.81 -19.92 -10.32
C ALA A 204 9.96 -20.78 -9.35
N ILE A 205 10.17 -22.11 -9.32
CA ILE A 205 9.56 -23.00 -8.34
C ILE A 205 9.90 -22.52 -6.93
N GLY A 206 11.18 -22.24 -6.67
CA GLY A 206 11.61 -21.73 -5.37
C GLY A 206 10.92 -20.43 -4.95
N ALA A 207 10.75 -19.46 -5.85
CA ALA A 207 10.02 -18.23 -5.56
C ALA A 207 8.54 -18.49 -5.29
N VAL A 208 7.93 -19.40 -6.06
CA VAL A 208 6.53 -19.80 -5.88
C VAL A 208 6.29 -20.53 -4.55
N GLU A 209 7.22 -21.37 -4.09
CA GLU A 209 7.12 -22.01 -2.78
C GLU A 209 7.06 -20.97 -1.64
N ILE A 210 7.87 -19.90 -1.70
CA ILE A 210 7.78 -18.80 -0.73
C ILE A 210 6.41 -18.12 -0.81
N LEU A 211 5.93 -17.88 -2.03
CA LEU A 211 4.67 -17.17 -2.26
C LEU A 211 3.42 -17.98 -1.85
N LYS A 212 3.50 -19.32 -1.77
CA LYS A 212 2.38 -20.18 -1.35
C LYS A 212 1.91 -19.90 0.08
N GLU A 213 2.80 -19.45 0.96
CA GLU A 213 2.43 -19.04 2.31
C GLU A 213 1.42 -17.87 2.30
N PHE A 214 1.52 -17.00 1.29
CA PHE A 214 0.70 -15.80 1.16
C PHE A 214 -0.45 -15.97 0.16
N GLN A 215 -0.32 -16.85 -0.84
CA GLN A 215 -1.35 -17.19 -1.83
C GLN A 215 -1.35 -18.72 -2.05
N PRO A 216 -2.10 -19.50 -1.25
CA PRO A 216 -2.03 -20.97 -1.28
C PRO A 216 -2.31 -21.62 -2.64
N ASP A 217 -3.18 -21.00 -3.44
CA ASP A 217 -3.59 -21.50 -4.75
C ASP A 217 -2.64 -21.07 -5.89
N ILE A 218 -1.51 -20.45 -5.58
CA ILE A 218 -0.55 -19.99 -6.58
C ILE A 218 0.05 -21.16 -7.35
N ARG A 219 0.08 -21.04 -8.69
CA ARG A 219 0.60 -22.07 -9.59
C ARG A 219 1.56 -21.47 -10.61
N LEU A 220 2.77 -22.00 -10.68
CA LEU A 220 3.74 -21.64 -11.71
C LEU A 220 3.24 -22.10 -13.08
N ARG A 221 3.34 -21.21 -14.05
CA ARG A 221 3.07 -21.49 -15.46
C ARG A 221 4.35 -21.33 -16.25
N VAL A 222 4.53 -22.19 -17.24
CA VAL A 222 5.72 -22.17 -18.08
C VAL A 222 5.33 -21.62 -19.44
N LEU A 223 6.09 -20.63 -19.91
CA LEU A 223 5.98 -20.08 -21.25
C LEU A 223 7.04 -20.74 -22.14
N ASP A 224 6.59 -21.26 -23.27
CA ASP A 224 7.48 -21.73 -24.33
C ASP A 224 8.37 -20.56 -24.83
N ARG A 225 9.58 -20.90 -25.29
CA ARG A 225 10.58 -19.91 -25.72
C ARG A 225 10.19 -19.11 -26.97
N ASP A 226 9.34 -19.68 -27.82
CA ASP A 226 8.99 -19.10 -29.11
C ASP A 226 8.02 -17.93 -28.94
N ASP A 227 8.40 -16.77 -29.48
CA ASP A 227 7.69 -15.49 -29.37
C ASP A 227 7.40 -15.07 -27.91
N ARG A 228 8.48 -14.84 -27.12
CA ARG A 228 8.40 -14.38 -25.73
C ARG A 228 7.39 -13.25 -25.49
N LYS A 229 7.27 -12.31 -26.44
CA LYS A 229 6.37 -11.16 -26.33
C LYS A 229 4.93 -11.58 -26.57
N GLY A 230 4.63 -12.22 -27.70
CA GLY A 230 3.27 -12.66 -28.03
C GLY A 230 2.69 -13.54 -26.93
N ARG A 231 3.52 -14.41 -26.35
CA ARG A 231 3.11 -15.28 -25.23
C ARG A 231 2.78 -14.51 -23.95
N VAL A 232 3.53 -13.46 -23.62
CA VAL A 232 3.21 -12.60 -22.47
C VAL A 232 1.92 -11.82 -22.71
N GLU A 233 1.70 -11.30 -23.93
CA GLU A 233 0.45 -10.63 -24.31
C GLU A 233 -0.76 -11.59 -24.31
N ASP A 234 -0.58 -12.83 -24.76
CA ASP A 234 -1.60 -13.88 -24.67
C ASP A 234 -1.95 -14.17 -23.22
N ALA A 235 -0.95 -14.31 -22.34
CA ALA A 235 -1.17 -14.50 -20.91
C ALA A 235 -1.89 -13.30 -20.28
N ILE A 236 -1.51 -12.06 -20.62
CA ILE A 236 -2.20 -10.86 -20.15
C ILE A 236 -3.69 -10.92 -20.51
N ARG A 237 -4.02 -11.29 -21.75
CA ARG A 237 -5.40 -11.41 -22.23
C ARG A 237 -6.16 -12.56 -21.56
N GLU A 238 -5.57 -13.75 -21.51
CA GLU A 238 -6.16 -14.96 -20.93
C GLU A 238 -6.56 -14.73 -19.47
N TYR A 239 -5.64 -14.15 -18.69
CA TYR A 239 -5.83 -13.94 -17.26
C TYR A 239 -6.47 -12.59 -16.91
N ARG A 240 -6.71 -11.73 -17.92
CA ARG A 240 -7.19 -10.35 -17.75
C ARG A 240 -6.31 -9.58 -16.76
N ALA A 241 -4.99 -9.77 -16.86
CA ALA A 241 -4.03 -9.12 -16.00
C ALA A 241 -3.97 -7.61 -16.30
N LEU A 242 -3.88 -6.79 -15.26
CA LEU A 242 -3.84 -5.33 -15.37
C LEU A 242 -2.42 -4.76 -15.31
N GLY A 243 -1.42 -5.64 -15.33
CA GLY A 243 -0.02 -5.27 -15.27
C GLY A 243 0.91 -6.46 -15.07
N ILE A 244 2.20 -6.15 -15.15
CA ILE A 244 3.29 -7.07 -14.84
C ILE A 244 4.01 -6.56 -13.59
N VAL A 245 4.36 -7.44 -12.67
CA VAL A 245 5.27 -7.13 -11.55
C VAL A 245 6.63 -7.76 -11.80
N CYS A 246 7.69 -7.02 -11.51
CA CYS A 246 9.06 -7.49 -11.63
C CYS A 246 9.88 -7.12 -10.40
N GLY A 247 10.68 -8.08 -9.92
CA GLY A 247 11.58 -7.90 -8.78
C GLY A 247 13.02 -7.53 -9.14
N SER A 248 13.30 -7.11 -10.37
CA SER A 248 14.67 -6.74 -10.77
C SER A 248 14.70 -5.58 -11.75
N ASN A 249 15.90 -5.09 -12.04
CA ASN A 249 16.16 -4.02 -13.00
C ASN A 249 15.54 -4.36 -14.35
N LEU A 250 14.56 -3.57 -14.77
CA LEU A 250 14.06 -3.64 -16.12
C LEU A 250 15.02 -2.94 -17.09
N ARG A 251 15.69 -3.77 -17.90
CA ARG A 251 15.83 -3.56 -19.35
C ARG A 251 14.71 -4.28 -20.12
N ILE A 252 13.55 -4.52 -19.51
CA ILE A 252 12.52 -5.41 -20.05
C ILE A 252 11.49 -4.57 -20.84
N PHE A 253 11.73 -4.41 -22.14
CA PHE A 253 10.73 -4.05 -23.17
C PHE A 253 9.86 -2.80 -22.89
N SER A 254 10.48 -1.63 -22.74
CA SER A 254 9.78 -0.38 -22.42
C SER A 254 9.05 0.30 -23.59
N SER A 255 8.61 -0.43 -24.62
CA SER A 255 7.86 0.21 -25.72
C SER A 255 6.76 -0.64 -26.36
N GLU A 256 6.56 -1.89 -25.93
CA GLU A 256 5.72 -2.82 -26.71
C GLU A 256 4.76 -3.71 -25.91
N ILE A 257 4.75 -3.61 -24.57
CA ILE A 257 3.81 -4.37 -23.72
C ILE A 257 2.56 -3.52 -23.47
N SER A 258 1.39 -4.16 -23.55
CA SER A 258 0.09 -3.49 -23.47
C SER A 258 -0.32 -3.08 -22.04
N VAL A 259 0.42 -3.45 -21.01
CA VAL A 259 0.04 -3.17 -19.61
C VAL A 259 1.17 -2.52 -18.83
N PRO A 260 0.86 -1.75 -17.77
CA PRO A 260 1.86 -1.16 -16.89
C PRO A 260 2.79 -2.22 -16.28
N ILE A 261 4.05 -1.82 -16.07
CA ILE A 261 5.04 -2.63 -15.36
C ILE A 261 5.30 -2.01 -13.99
N TYR A 262 5.13 -2.81 -12.95
CA TYR A 262 5.32 -2.44 -11.56
C TYR A 262 6.66 -2.96 -11.04
N GLN A 263 7.47 -2.07 -10.49
CA GLN A 263 8.76 -2.37 -9.89
C GLN A 263 8.80 -1.90 -8.43
N PRO A 264 8.19 -2.66 -7.50
CA PRO A 264 8.05 -2.23 -6.10
C PRO A 264 9.38 -1.97 -5.39
N LEU A 265 10.47 -2.58 -5.87
CA LEU A 265 11.80 -2.49 -5.26
C LEU A 265 12.69 -1.41 -5.86
N ILE A 266 12.22 -0.62 -6.84
CA ILE A 266 13.09 0.28 -7.62
C ILE A 266 13.76 1.36 -6.77
N GLY A 267 13.12 1.80 -5.68
CA GLY A 267 13.63 2.82 -4.77
C GLY A 267 14.43 2.28 -3.58
N PHE A 268 14.56 0.96 -3.43
CA PHE A 268 15.08 0.33 -2.22
C PHE A 268 16.58 0.05 -2.31
N ASP A 269 17.27 0.19 -1.18
CA ASP A 269 18.63 -0.30 -1.02
C ASP A 269 18.67 -1.77 -0.54
N ARG A 270 19.89 -2.30 -0.41
CA ARG A 270 20.09 -3.70 -0.01
C ARG A 270 19.60 -3.96 1.41
N LEU A 271 19.87 -3.07 2.36
CA LEU A 271 19.50 -3.25 3.76
C LEU A 271 17.98 -3.22 3.93
N GLU A 272 17.29 -2.39 3.16
CA GLU A 272 15.83 -2.33 3.16
C GLU A 272 15.22 -3.60 2.57
N ILE A 273 15.79 -4.15 1.48
CA ILE A 273 15.37 -5.45 0.92
C ILE A 273 15.62 -6.59 1.93
N GLU A 274 16.78 -6.59 2.60
CA GLU A 274 17.12 -7.59 3.63
C GLU A 274 16.11 -7.57 4.79
N LYS A 275 15.73 -6.37 5.27
CA LYS A 275 14.69 -6.22 6.30
C LYS A 275 13.32 -6.74 5.85
N ILE A 276 12.96 -6.60 4.58
CA ILE A 276 11.70 -7.16 4.07
C ILE A 276 11.79 -8.69 4.02
N ALA A 277 12.91 -9.25 3.57
CA ALA A 277 13.12 -10.70 3.57
C ALA A 277 13.08 -11.29 4.99
N GLU A 278 13.63 -10.60 5.99
CA GLU A 278 13.52 -10.99 7.41
C GLU A 278 12.06 -11.00 7.87
N ARG A 279 11.26 -9.98 7.49
CA ARG A 279 9.81 -9.94 7.80
C ARG A 279 9.03 -11.08 7.12
N MET A 280 9.52 -11.58 5.99
CA MET A 280 8.98 -12.74 5.29
C MET A 280 9.56 -14.08 5.80
N GLU A 281 10.40 -14.07 6.84
CA GLU A 281 11.04 -15.27 7.41
C GLU A 281 11.88 -16.08 6.39
N ILE A 282 12.38 -15.42 5.34
CA ILE A 282 13.22 -16.05 4.32
C ILE A 282 14.62 -16.28 4.91
N SER A 283 14.88 -17.49 5.39
CA SER A 283 16.15 -17.85 6.00
C SER A 283 17.30 -17.91 4.98
N LYS A 284 18.33 -17.09 5.22
CA LYS A 284 19.57 -16.91 4.43
C LYS A 284 19.38 -16.35 3.01
N ILE A 285 19.55 -15.03 2.92
CA ILE A 285 19.92 -14.32 1.68
C ILE A 285 21.38 -14.68 1.36
N GLY A 286 21.63 -15.93 0.96
CA GLY A 286 22.93 -16.36 0.42
C GLY A 286 23.17 -15.85 -1.00
N GLU A 287 22.15 -15.24 -1.61
CA GLU A 287 22.17 -14.72 -2.97
C GLU A 287 22.57 -13.25 -3.03
N LYS A 288 23.25 -12.87 -4.12
CA LYS A 288 23.64 -11.48 -4.39
C LYS A 288 22.39 -10.66 -4.74
N ILE A 289 21.97 -9.75 -3.86
CA ILE A 289 20.91 -8.78 -4.18
C ILE A 289 21.43 -7.81 -5.25
N GLU A 290 20.88 -7.90 -6.46
CA GLU A 290 21.15 -6.95 -7.53
C GLU A 290 20.28 -5.71 -7.35
N LEU A 291 20.91 -4.59 -7.00
CA LEU A 291 20.25 -3.30 -6.84
C LEU A 291 20.09 -2.57 -8.17
N PHE A 292 19.12 -1.65 -8.20
CA PHE A 292 19.03 -0.63 -9.24
C PHE A 292 20.19 0.36 -9.10
N ASN A 293 21.07 0.39 -10.10
CA ASN A 293 22.19 1.32 -10.20
C ASN A 293 22.36 1.76 -11.65
N THR A 294 21.49 2.67 -12.08
CA THR A 294 21.55 3.28 -13.40
C THR A 294 21.44 4.80 -13.23
N ARG A 295 22.28 5.56 -13.95
CA ARG A 295 22.07 7.01 -14.10
C ARG A 295 20.85 7.19 -15.00
N ILE A 296 19.70 7.44 -14.39
CA ILE A 296 18.45 7.77 -15.08
C ILE A 296 18.07 9.20 -14.78
N LYS A 297 17.42 9.86 -15.73
CA LYS A 297 16.84 11.19 -15.57
C LYS A 297 15.32 11.08 -15.55
N LEU A 298 14.65 11.67 -14.56
CA LEU A 298 13.21 11.54 -14.37
C LEU A 298 12.53 12.90 -14.23
N VAL A 299 11.31 13.03 -14.76
CA VAL A 299 10.41 14.15 -14.42
C VAL A 299 9.52 13.71 -13.27
N SER A 300 9.72 14.27 -12.08
CA SER A 300 8.93 13.98 -10.89
C SER A 300 7.71 14.87 -10.76
N LEU A 301 6.52 14.27 -10.80
CA LEU A 301 5.28 14.95 -10.46
C LEU A 301 5.22 15.20 -8.95
N ILE A 302 5.59 16.42 -8.55
CA ILE A 302 5.69 16.81 -7.15
C ILE A 302 4.53 17.70 -6.68
N SER A 303 4.02 17.38 -5.49
CA SER A 303 2.92 18.07 -4.84
C SER A 303 3.26 18.39 -3.38
N GLY A 304 2.42 19.20 -2.73
CA GLY A 304 2.49 19.49 -1.30
C GLY A 304 2.08 18.33 -0.38
N GLY A 305 1.83 17.13 -0.94
CA GLY A 305 1.48 15.92 -0.19
C GLY A 305 2.69 15.19 0.39
N ILE A 306 2.44 14.04 1.04
CA ILE A 306 3.47 13.23 1.72
C ILE A 306 4.20 12.30 0.73
N ASP A 307 3.49 11.78 -0.27
CA ASP A 307 3.95 10.63 -1.03
C ASP A 307 4.95 11.02 -2.13
N SER A 308 4.66 12.05 -2.93
CA SER A 308 5.55 12.48 -4.02
C SER A 308 6.96 12.92 -3.56
N PRO A 309 7.14 13.61 -2.42
CA PRO A 309 8.47 13.89 -1.87
C PRO A 309 9.25 12.61 -1.51
N VAL A 310 8.57 11.63 -0.88
CA VAL A 310 9.21 10.36 -0.50
C VAL A 310 9.64 9.59 -1.75
N ALA A 311 8.78 9.47 -2.76
CA ALA A 311 9.13 8.84 -4.02
C ALA A 311 10.32 9.51 -4.72
N THR A 312 10.34 10.85 -4.71
CA THR A 312 11.44 11.66 -5.26
C THR A 312 12.74 11.38 -4.52
N TYR A 313 12.72 11.44 -3.19
CA TYR A 313 13.88 11.17 -2.35
C TYR A 313 14.45 9.76 -2.58
N LEU A 314 13.59 8.73 -2.62
CA LEU A 314 14.04 7.36 -2.85
C LEU A 314 14.81 7.23 -4.17
N MET A 315 14.31 7.84 -5.25
CA MET A 315 14.99 7.79 -6.55
C MET A 315 16.26 8.63 -6.59
N MET A 316 16.28 9.81 -5.98
CA MET A 316 17.49 10.63 -5.85
C MET A 316 18.58 9.90 -5.05
N ASN A 317 18.21 9.20 -3.97
CA ASN A 317 19.11 8.37 -3.16
C ASN A 317 19.62 7.15 -3.96
N ARG A 318 18.88 6.71 -4.99
CA ARG A 318 19.35 5.74 -5.98
C ARG A 318 20.22 6.33 -7.10
N GLY A 319 20.48 7.63 -7.05
CA GLY A 319 21.35 8.33 -7.99
C GLY A 319 20.63 8.89 -9.22
N ALA A 320 19.30 8.83 -9.28
CA ALA A 320 18.53 9.45 -10.36
C ALA A 320 18.74 10.97 -10.38
N ASP A 321 18.85 11.53 -11.58
CA ASP A 321 18.69 12.95 -11.84
C ASP A 321 17.20 13.26 -11.91
N VAL A 322 16.73 14.29 -11.22
CA VAL A 322 15.29 14.59 -11.10
C VAL A 322 15.02 16.03 -11.49
N ILE A 323 14.06 16.20 -12.39
CA ILE A 323 13.40 17.47 -12.68
C ILE A 323 12.08 17.47 -11.94
N ALA A 324 11.85 18.45 -11.07
CA ALA A 324 10.56 18.62 -10.42
C ALA A 324 9.55 19.25 -11.38
N LEU A 325 8.33 18.74 -11.39
CA LEU A 325 7.21 19.29 -12.12
C LEU A 325 6.02 19.43 -11.17
N HIS A 326 5.62 20.68 -10.92
CA HIS A 326 4.42 21.01 -10.16
C HIS A 326 3.31 21.51 -11.08
N LEU A 327 2.13 20.92 -10.93
CA LEU A 327 0.93 21.28 -11.70
C LEU A 327 0.04 22.16 -10.84
N ASP A 328 0.03 23.45 -11.14
CA ASP A 328 -0.75 24.44 -10.43
C ASP A 328 -2.23 24.37 -10.83
N ASN A 329 -3.04 23.79 -9.95
CA ASN A 329 -4.45 23.52 -10.19
C ASN A 329 -5.37 24.68 -9.82
N ARG A 330 -4.86 25.90 -9.60
CA ARG A 330 -5.72 27.07 -9.36
C ARG A 330 -6.69 27.29 -10.54
N PRO A 331 -7.95 27.70 -10.28
CA PRO A 331 -8.51 28.13 -8.99
C PRO A 331 -9.11 26.99 -8.13
N PHE A 332 -8.85 25.71 -8.45
CA PHE A 332 -9.40 24.57 -7.69
C PHE A 332 -8.61 24.25 -6.42
N THR A 333 -7.35 24.66 -6.36
CA THR A 333 -6.49 24.65 -5.17
C THR A 333 -6.18 26.09 -4.73
N ASP A 334 -5.54 26.25 -3.57
CA ASP A 334 -5.01 27.54 -3.14
C ASP A 334 -3.49 27.67 -3.38
N LYS A 335 -2.99 28.91 -3.30
CA LYS A 335 -1.58 29.24 -3.55
C LYS A 335 -0.58 28.55 -2.62
N ARG A 336 -1.02 28.13 -1.42
CA ARG A 336 -0.15 27.47 -0.43
C ARG A 336 0.27 26.09 -0.91
N GLU A 337 -0.49 25.44 -1.81
CA GLU A 337 -0.07 24.17 -2.41
C GLU A 337 1.22 24.32 -3.23
N LEU A 338 1.34 25.39 -4.01
CA LEU A 338 2.57 25.72 -4.74
C LEU A 338 3.69 26.06 -3.76
N GLU A 339 3.43 26.94 -2.78
CA GLU A 339 4.42 27.32 -1.77
C GLU A 339 4.95 26.10 -0.98
N LYS A 340 4.08 25.17 -0.60
CA LYS A 340 4.44 23.90 0.04
C LYS A 340 5.33 23.05 -0.86
N SER A 341 4.93 22.87 -2.12
CA SER A 341 5.68 22.06 -3.09
C SER A 341 7.09 22.63 -3.30
N LEU A 342 7.24 23.95 -3.42
CA LEU A 342 8.53 24.61 -3.55
C LEU A 342 9.41 24.48 -2.29
N LYS A 343 8.82 24.58 -1.09
CA LYS A 343 9.55 24.33 0.17
C LYS A 343 10.08 22.90 0.23
N ILE A 344 9.27 21.94 -0.21
CA ILE A 344 9.66 20.53 -0.28
C ILE A 344 10.81 20.34 -1.27
N VAL A 345 10.71 20.90 -2.49
CA VAL A 345 11.80 20.79 -3.47
C VAL A 345 13.10 21.34 -2.90
N ARG A 346 13.09 22.55 -2.34
CA ARG A 346 14.27 23.14 -1.69
C ARG A 346 14.83 22.30 -0.56
N TYR A 347 13.95 21.67 0.21
CA TYR A 347 14.38 20.78 1.28
C TYR A 347 15.06 19.52 0.73
N LEU A 348 14.55 18.96 -0.37
CA LEU A 348 15.17 17.82 -1.06
C LEU A 348 16.51 18.21 -1.71
N GLU A 349 16.62 19.40 -2.31
CA GLU A 349 17.87 19.92 -2.87
C GLU A 349 18.98 19.94 -1.82
N ASN A 350 18.68 20.53 -0.66
CA ASN A 350 19.62 20.61 0.46
C ASN A 350 19.93 19.24 1.07
N SER A 351 18.92 18.38 1.22
CA SER A 351 19.07 17.05 1.83
C SER A 351 19.89 16.09 0.97
N CYS A 352 19.84 16.25 -0.35
CA CYS A 352 20.54 15.38 -1.30
C CYS A 352 21.81 16.01 -1.89
N ASP A 353 22.10 17.28 -1.56
CA ASP A 353 23.20 18.07 -2.14
C ASP A 353 23.18 18.06 -3.68
N ARG A 354 21.98 18.33 -4.25
CA ARG A 354 21.73 18.33 -5.70
C ARG A 354 20.68 19.37 -6.06
N ASP A 355 20.98 20.20 -7.05
CA ASP A 355 20.01 21.14 -7.62
C ASP A 355 18.86 20.38 -8.33
N ILE A 356 17.63 20.86 -8.16
CA ILE A 356 16.44 20.28 -8.78
C ILE A 356 15.78 21.35 -9.66
N LYS A 357 16.02 21.27 -10.96
CA LYS A 357 15.32 22.12 -11.94
C LYS A 357 13.81 21.94 -11.78
N THR A 358 13.09 23.04 -11.56
CA THR A 358 11.67 23.00 -11.22
C THR A 358 10.80 23.67 -12.26
N TYR A 359 9.92 22.89 -12.88
CA TYR A 359 8.88 23.37 -13.79
C TYR A 359 7.57 23.60 -13.04
N ILE A 360 6.95 24.76 -13.28
CA ILE A 360 5.58 25.05 -12.85
C ILE A 360 4.70 25.19 -14.08
N VAL A 361 3.60 24.41 -14.11
CA VAL A 361 2.65 24.40 -15.22
C VAL A 361 1.25 24.69 -14.71
N LEU A 362 0.57 25.65 -15.32
CA LEU A 362 -0.82 25.97 -15.01
C LEU A 362 -1.75 24.87 -15.56
N ASN A 363 -2.58 24.29 -14.71
CA ASN A 363 -3.49 23.20 -15.06
C ASN A 363 -4.98 23.53 -14.87
N GLY A 364 -5.28 24.75 -14.41
CA GLY A 364 -6.64 25.20 -14.12
C GLY A 364 -7.61 25.10 -15.29
N GLU A 365 -7.18 25.50 -16.49
CA GLU A 365 -8.01 25.50 -17.70
C GLU A 365 -8.36 24.07 -18.13
N ASN A 366 -7.39 23.15 -18.10
CA ASN A 366 -7.62 21.72 -18.36
C ASN A 366 -8.71 21.17 -17.43
N LEU A 367 -8.58 21.43 -16.12
CA LEU A 367 -9.54 20.98 -15.11
C LEU A 367 -10.93 21.60 -15.30
N ALA A 368 -11.01 22.88 -15.66
CA ALA A 368 -12.27 23.55 -15.96
C ALA A 368 -12.97 22.94 -17.19
N ALA A 369 -12.22 22.62 -18.24
CA ALA A 369 -12.75 21.98 -19.45
C ALA A 369 -13.40 20.63 -19.13
N PHE A 370 -12.72 19.76 -18.37
CA PHE A 370 -13.29 18.48 -17.92
C PHE A 370 -14.50 18.64 -17.00
N LYS A 371 -14.45 19.64 -16.10
CA LYS A 371 -15.56 19.90 -15.18
C LYS A 371 -16.85 20.24 -15.91
N ASN A 372 -16.76 20.98 -17.02
CA ASN A 372 -17.92 21.48 -17.74
C ASN A 372 -18.47 20.48 -18.77
N ASN A 373 -17.62 19.65 -19.37
CA ASN A 373 -17.99 18.84 -20.55
C ASN A 373 -18.05 17.33 -20.30
N CYS A 374 -17.44 16.85 -19.20
CA CYS A 374 -17.23 15.42 -18.97
C CYS A 374 -17.86 14.92 -17.66
N ARG A 375 -18.04 13.61 -17.55
CA ARG A 375 -18.64 12.95 -16.38
C ARG A 375 -17.86 13.25 -15.09
N ARG A 376 -18.57 13.79 -14.10
CA ARG A 376 -18.00 14.17 -12.80
C ARG A 376 -17.24 13.05 -12.08
N LYS A 377 -17.70 11.80 -12.15
CA LYS A 377 -17.05 10.65 -11.48
C LYS A 377 -15.63 10.35 -11.99
N LEU A 378 -15.28 10.83 -13.20
CA LEU A 378 -13.98 10.57 -13.87
C LEU A 378 -13.00 11.75 -13.72
N GLN A 379 -13.38 12.85 -13.08
CA GLN A 379 -12.57 14.09 -13.01
C GLN A 379 -11.14 13.88 -12.51
N CYS A 380 -10.94 13.06 -11.48
CA CYS A 380 -9.60 12.77 -10.96
C CYS A 380 -8.74 11.95 -11.96
N LEU A 381 -9.36 11.09 -12.79
CA LEU A 381 -8.65 10.32 -13.80
C LEU A 381 -8.23 11.21 -14.97
N PHE A 382 -9.12 12.08 -15.44
CA PHE A 382 -8.77 13.09 -16.45
C PHE A 382 -7.63 13.99 -15.97
N CYS A 383 -7.73 14.49 -14.73
CA CYS A 383 -6.67 15.26 -14.10
C CYS A 383 -5.33 14.52 -14.15
N ARG A 384 -5.26 13.26 -13.70
CA ARG A 384 -4.01 12.49 -13.73
C ARG A 384 -3.50 12.22 -15.14
N ARG A 385 -4.38 11.85 -16.08
CA ARG A 385 -4.01 11.62 -17.49
C ARG A 385 -3.41 12.89 -18.12
N THR A 386 -3.99 14.05 -17.87
CA THR A 386 -3.43 15.34 -18.31
C THR A 386 -2.08 15.63 -17.66
N MET A 387 -1.92 15.40 -16.35
CA MET A 387 -0.65 15.59 -15.66
C MET A 387 0.47 14.72 -16.26
N LEU A 388 0.17 13.45 -16.58
CA LEU A 388 1.12 12.54 -17.23
C LEU A 388 1.49 13.02 -18.64
N ARG A 389 0.52 13.45 -19.46
CA ARG A 389 0.80 13.98 -20.81
C ARG A 389 1.65 15.25 -20.80
N ILE A 390 1.40 16.16 -19.85
CA ILE A 390 2.24 17.34 -19.65
C ILE A 390 3.65 16.93 -19.21
N ALA A 391 3.76 16.00 -18.27
CA ALA A 391 5.05 15.48 -17.80
C ALA A 391 5.85 14.82 -18.92
N GLU A 392 5.19 14.05 -19.80
CA GLU A 392 5.81 13.41 -20.97
C GLU A 392 6.37 14.45 -21.95
N LYS A 393 5.60 15.49 -22.28
CA LYS A 393 6.11 16.57 -23.15
C LYS A 393 7.33 17.28 -22.55
N ILE A 394 7.36 17.50 -21.22
CA ILE A 394 8.52 18.08 -20.53
C ILE A 394 9.68 17.08 -20.48
N ALA A 395 9.40 15.80 -20.25
CA ALA A 395 10.41 14.74 -20.21
C ALA A 395 11.14 14.63 -21.55
N TRP A 396 10.41 14.62 -22.68
CA TRP A 396 11.01 14.63 -24.01
C TRP A 396 11.87 15.88 -24.25
N LYS A 397 11.38 17.07 -23.85
CA LYS A 397 12.13 18.33 -23.96
C LYS A 397 13.45 18.30 -23.18
N GLU A 398 13.47 17.64 -22.03
CA GLU A 398 14.61 17.60 -21.12
C GLU A 398 15.51 16.37 -21.31
N GLY A 399 15.17 15.47 -22.24
CA GLY A 399 15.86 14.19 -22.43
C GLY A 399 15.79 13.29 -21.20
N ALA A 400 14.65 13.28 -20.49
CA ALA A 400 14.41 12.37 -19.39
C ALA A 400 13.99 10.98 -19.89
N ASP A 401 14.25 9.95 -19.07
CA ASP A 401 13.99 8.54 -19.39
C ASP A 401 12.59 8.07 -18.93
N GLY A 402 11.90 8.85 -18.10
CA GLY A 402 10.58 8.48 -17.59
C GLY A 402 9.98 9.51 -16.64
N ILE A 403 8.78 9.19 -16.15
CA ILE A 403 8.01 10.04 -15.23
C ILE A 403 7.96 9.37 -13.87
N LEU A 404 8.23 10.13 -12.81
CA LEU A 404 8.20 9.66 -11.43
C LEU A 404 6.92 10.13 -10.74
N THR A 405 6.21 9.20 -10.09
CA THR A 405 5.03 9.52 -9.28
C THR A 405 5.13 8.92 -7.88
N GLY A 406 4.50 9.58 -6.92
CA GLY A 406 4.30 9.07 -5.55
C GLY A 406 3.06 8.19 -5.41
N GLU A 407 2.68 7.42 -6.43
CA GLU A 407 1.50 6.55 -6.33
C GLU A 407 1.76 5.31 -5.47
N SER A 408 0.81 5.00 -4.59
CA SER A 408 0.77 3.75 -3.80
C SER A 408 -0.56 3.03 -4.05
N LEU A 409 -0.50 1.74 -4.37
CA LEU A 409 -1.67 1.00 -4.86
C LEU A 409 -2.74 0.87 -3.77
N GLY A 410 -4.00 1.05 -4.12
CA GLY A 410 -5.16 0.82 -3.25
C GLY A 410 -5.37 1.88 -2.16
N GLN A 411 -4.64 3.00 -2.16
CA GLN A 411 -4.84 4.07 -1.16
C GLN A 411 -6.02 4.97 -1.48
N VAL A 412 -6.03 5.61 -2.65
CA VAL A 412 -7.12 6.46 -3.15
C VAL A 412 -7.78 5.88 -4.39
N ALA A 413 -8.97 6.37 -4.74
CA ALA A 413 -9.74 5.82 -5.85
C ALA A 413 -8.99 5.82 -7.19
N THR A 414 -8.15 6.82 -7.47
CA THR A 414 -7.35 6.87 -8.72
C THR A 414 -6.19 5.89 -8.76
N GLN A 415 -5.83 5.30 -7.62
CA GLN A 415 -4.68 4.41 -7.47
C GLN A 415 -5.14 2.96 -7.28
N THR A 416 -6.30 2.58 -7.81
CA THR A 416 -6.63 1.16 -8.00
C THR A 416 -5.90 0.64 -9.24
N LEU A 417 -5.64 -0.66 -9.32
CA LEU A 417 -4.89 -1.24 -10.43
C LEU A 417 -5.55 -0.97 -11.78
N GLN A 418 -6.89 -1.06 -11.81
CA GLN A 418 -7.70 -0.73 -12.98
C GLN A 418 -7.54 0.73 -13.40
N ASN A 419 -7.50 1.66 -12.44
CA ASN A 419 -7.37 3.07 -12.75
C ASN A 419 -5.94 3.46 -13.13
N ILE A 420 -4.92 2.82 -12.56
CA ILE A 420 -3.53 2.99 -12.99
C ILE A 420 -3.35 2.50 -14.43
N TYR A 421 -3.93 1.35 -14.77
CA TYR A 421 -3.98 0.88 -16.16
C TYR A 421 -4.60 1.93 -17.08
N VAL A 422 -5.71 2.56 -16.67
CA VAL A 422 -6.34 3.64 -17.44
C VAL A 422 -5.48 4.89 -17.52
N THR A 423 -4.78 5.29 -16.45
CA THR A 423 -3.95 6.51 -16.48
C THR A 423 -2.71 6.34 -17.33
N ASP A 424 -2.06 5.18 -17.28
CA ASP A 424 -0.78 4.94 -17.98
C ASP A 424 -0.96 4.89 -19.48
N ARG A 425 -2.12 4.44 -19.96
CA ARG A 425 -2.51 4.53 -21.37
C ARG A 425 -2.78 5.97 -21.86
N ALA A 426 -2.33 6.99 -21.13
CA ALA A 426 -2.30 8.37 -21.61
C ALA A 426 -0.97 8.76 -22.25
N ILE A 427 0.08 7.98 -22.02
CA ILE A 427 1.47 8.29 -22.39
C ILE A 427 2.19 7.01 -22.83
N GLU A 428 3.33 7.18 -23.50
CA GLU A 428 4.19 6.08 -23.94
C GLU A 428 5.39 5.89 -23.00
N MET A 429 5.86 6.99 -22.36
CA MET A 429 6.99 6.92 -21.43
C MET A 429 6.70 6.07 -20.19
N PRO A 430 7.70 5.37 -19.63
CA PRO A 430 7.53 4.58 -18.43
C PRO A 430 7.23 5.46 -17.21
N VAL A 431 6.29 5.00 -16.38
CA VAL A 431 5.94 5.65 -15.11
C VAL A 431 6.53 4.87 -13.94
N ILE A 432 7.47 5.50 -13.24
CA ILE A 432 8.19 4.96 -12.11
C ILE A 432 7.44 5.23 -10.80
N ARG A 433 7.21 4.19 -10.00
CA ARG A 433 6.38 4.23 -8.77
C ARG A 433 7.07 3.55 -7.59
N PRO A 434 8.01 4.20 -6.91
CA PRO A 434 8.76 3.60 -5.81
C PRO A 434 7.87 3.18 -4.62
N LEU A 435 6.69 3.79 -4.48
CA LEU A 435 5.78 3.58 -3.35
C LEU A 435 4.65 2.58 -3.67
N ILE A 436 4.64 1.99 -4.87
CA ILE A 436 3.49 1.21 -5.36
C ILE A 436 3.09 0.08 -4.40
N GLY A 437 4.08 -0.58 -3.78
CA GLY A 437 3.90 -1.70 -2.86
C GLY A 437 3.91 -1.34 -1.37
N MET A 438 4.01 -0.07 -1.00
CA MET A 438 4.07 0.38 0.39
C MET A 438 2.67 0.74 0.93
N ASP A 439 2.45 0.54 2.22
CA ASP A 439 1.27 1.07 2.91
C ASP A 439 1.49 2.52 3.40
N LYS A 440 0.40 3.15 3.86
CA LYS A 440 0.44 4.57 4.27
C LYS A 440 1.34 4.81 5.48
N ILE A 441 1.43 3.86 6.41
CA ILE A 441 2.24 4.01 7.62
C ILE A 441 3.71 3.96 7.25
N GLU A 442 4.09 3.00 6.39
CA GLU A 442 5.45 2.89 5.86
C GLU A 442 5.90 4.19 5.16
N ILE A 443 5.05 4.79 4.32
CA ILE A 443 5.35 6.05 3.64
C ILE A 443 5.50 7.21 4.65
N ILE A 444 4.63 7.30 5.65
CA ILE A 444 4.70 8.35 6.69
C ILE A 444 5.98 8.22 7.51
N ASP A 445 6.38 6.99 7.87
CA ASP A 445 7.58 6.76 8.65
C ASP A 445 8.84 7.17 7.87
N ILE A 446 8.87 6.92 6.55
CA ILE A 446 9.94 7.42 5.68
C ILE A 446 9.89 8.95 5.62
N ALA A 447 8.71 9.56 5.40
CA ALA A 447 8.56 11.01 5.35
C ALA A 447 9.06 11.72 6.63
N ARG A 448 8.82 11.10 7.80
CA ARG A 448 9.34 11.58 9.08
C ARG A 448 10.85 11.43 9.16
N LYS A 449 11.39 10.27 8.78
CA LYS A 449 12.83 9.99 8.79
C LYS A 449 13.60 10.96 7.88
N ILE A 450 13.04 11.31 6.73
CA ILE A 450 13.68 12.25 5.80
C ILE A 450 13.33 13.72 6.10
N GLY A 451 12.41 14.00 7.03
CA GLY A 451 12.03 15.36 7.44
C GLY A 451 11.07 16.11 6.50
N THR A 452 10.48 15.43 5.50
CA THR A 452 9.48 16.06 4.62
C THR A 452 8.07 16.07 5.21
N TYR A 453 7.79 15.22 6.22
CA TYR A 453 6.46 15.08 6.82
C TYR A 453 5.87 16.42 7.30
N ASP A 454 6.63 17.19 8.08
CA ASP A 454 6.14 18.45 8.66
C ASP A 454 5.82 19.50 7.60
N LEU A 455 6.58 19.52 6.50
CA LEU A 455 6.32 20.39 5.34
C LEU A 455 5.04 19.96 4.59
N SER A 456 4.84 18.65 4.43
CA SER A 456 3.69 18.09 3.72
C SER A 456 2.37 18.26 4.47
N ILE A 457 2.38 18.28 5.81
CA ILE A 457 1.17 18.48 6.62
C ILE A 457 0.78 19.95 6.84
N LEU A 458 1.58 20.90 6.35
CA LEU A 458 1.25 22.33 6.45
C LEU A 458 -0.16 22.60 5.90
N PRO A 459 -0.98 23.46 6.55
CA PRO A 459 -2.37 23.66 6.16
C PRO A 459 -2.53 24.21 4.75
N SER A 460 -3.35 23.53 3.95
CA SER A 460 -3.74 23.95 2.61
C SER A 460 -5.14 23.42 2.27
N SER A 461 -5.82 24.06 1.33
CA SER A 461 -7.13 23.62 0.87
C SER A 461 -6.95 22.55 -0.20
N GLY A 462 -7.57 21.39 0.05
CA GLY A 462 -7.60 20.31 -0.93
C GLY A 462 -8.28 20.73 -2.23
N CYS A 463 -7.97 20.00 -3.31
CA CYS A 463 -8.51 20.31 -4.63
C CYS A 463 -10.04 20.15 -4.67
N LYS A 464 -10.74 21.21 -5.07
CA LYS A 464 -12.22 21.27 -5.10
C LYS A 464 -12.86 20.46 -6.23
N ILE A 465 -12.06 19.91 -7.15
CA ILE A 465 -12.57 19.11 -8.27
C ILE A 465 -12.84 17.65 -7.89
N VAL A 466 -12.43 17.21 -6.70
CA VAL A 466 -12.61 15.82 -6.27
C VAL A 466 -14.11 15.49 -6.22
N PRO A 467 -14.59 14.46 -6.91
CA PRO A 467 -16.00 14.08 -6.93
C PRO A 467 -16.41 13.41 -5.61
N LYS A 468 -17.71 13.49 -5.27
CA LYS A 468 -18.27 12.80 -4.10
C LYS A 468 -18.16 11.27 -4.18
N LYS A 469 -18.26 10.72 -5.39
CA LYS A 469 -18.16 9.29 -5.69
C LYS A 469 -17.20 9.11 -6.88
N PRO A 470 -15.88 9.13 -6.65
CA PRO A 470 -14.90 8.88 -7.71
C PRO A 470 -15.04 7.46 -8.25
N ALA A 471 -14.75 7.27 -9.54
CA ALA A 471 -14.66 5.94 -10.13
C ALA A 471 -13.46 5.18 -9.53
N THR A 472 -13.69 3.98 -9.02
CA THR A 472 -12.65 3.07 -8.50
C THR A 472 -12.24 1.99 -9.50
N ALA A 473 -12.99 1.84 -10.59
CA ALA A 473 -12.70 0.91 -11.68
C ALA A 473 -13.25 1.48 -12.99
N ALA A 474 -12.51 2.42 -13.60
CA ALA A 474 -12.91 3.01 -14.87
C ALA A 474 -12.58 2.09 -16.05
N LYS A 475 -13.40 2.19 -17.10
CA LYS A 475 -13.14 1.55 -18.39
C LYS A 475 -12.40 2.53 -19.30
N LEU A 476 -11.34 2.07 -19.94
CA LEU A 476 -10.50 2.91 -20.81
C LEU A 476 -11.34 3.54 -21.93
N GLU A 477 -12.24 2.77 -22.55
CA GLU A 477 -13.10 3.23 -23.64
C GLU A 477 -14.14 4.27 -23.19
N GLU A 478 -14.53 4.26 -21.91
CA GLU A 478 -15.38 5.33 -21.34
C GLU A 478 -14.56 6.61 -21.19
N VAL A 479 -13.33 6.51 -20.71
CA VAL A 479 -12.45 7.67 -20.51
C VAL A 479 -12.08 8.31 -21.83
N LEU A 480 -11.65 7.54 -22.83
CA LEU A 480 -11.28 8.05 -24.15
C LEU A 480 -12.44 8.80 -24.84
N ARG A 481 -13.65 8.22 -24.84
CA ARG A 481 -14.84 8.88 -25.41
C ARG A 481 -15.24 10.18 -24.71
N GLU A 482 -14.92 10.31 -23.42
CA GLU A 482 -15.19 11.55 -22.69
C GLU A 482 -14.10 12.59 -22.93
N GLU A 483 -12.85 12.17 -23.19
CA GLU A 483 -11.74 13.05 -23.61
C GLU A 483 -12.00 13.66 -25.00
N GLU A 484 -12.64 12.93 -25.92
CA GLU A 484 -13.03 13.42 -27.26
C GLU A 484 -13.97 14.65 -27.24
N ARG A 485 -14.57 14.98 -26.08
CA ARG A 485 -15.49 16.13 -25.94
C ARG A 485 -14.77 17.47 -25.77
N ILE A 486 -13.47 17.46 -25.60
CA ILE A 486 -12.66 18.65 -25.40
C ILE A 486 -11.44 18.61 -26.32
N ASP A 487 -10.95 19.77 -26.72
CA ASP A 487 -9.69 19.89 -27.45
C ASP A 487 -8.51 19.77 -26.47
N LEU A 488 -8.27 18.54 -26.00
CA LEU A 488 -7.29 18.26 -24.95
C LEU A 488 -5.86 18.57 -25.40
N ASP A 489 -5.52 18.30 -26.67
CA ASP A 489 -4.17 18.52 -27.18
C ASP A 489 -3.80 20.00 -27.18
N SER A 490 -4.69 20.86 -27.67
CA SER A 490 -4.51 22.32 -27.64
C SER A 490 -4.34 22.86 -26.21
N LEU A 491 -5.15 22.37 -25.28
CA LEU A 491 -5.07 22.77 -23.87
C LEU A 491 -3.74 22.35 -23.22
N ILE A 492 -3.27 21.13 -23.50
CA ILE A 492 -1.98 20.63 -23.02
C ILE A 492 -0.83 21.44 -23.63
N GLU A 493 -0.86 21.71 -24.93
CA GLU A 493 0.17 22.52 -25.60
C GLU A 493 0.23 23.94 -25.04
N GLY A 494 -0.93 24.57 -24.79
CA GLY A 494 -1.01 25.85 -24.11
C GLY A 494 -0.39 25.79 -22.71
N SER A 495 -0.68 24.74 -21.95
CA SER A 495 -0.13 24.52 -20.61
C SER A 495 1.40 24.41 -20.62
N VAL A 496 1.95 23.60 -21.54
CA VAL A 496 3.41 23.40 -21.67
C VAL A 496 4.10 24.66 -22.18
N ARG A 497 3.49 25.42 -23.10
CA ARG A 497 4.04 26.68 -23.61
C ARG A 497 4.15 27.76 -22.54
N ASN A 498 3.17 27.80 -21.64
CA ASN A 498 3.12 28.74 -20.52
C ASN A 498 3.86 28.23 -19.27
N ALA A 499 4.56 27.09 -19.38
CA ALA A 499 5.38 26.58 -18.29
C ALA A 499 6.55 27.54 -18.00
N TYR A 500 6.83 27.78 -16.73
CA TYR A 500 7.99 28.54 -16.30
C TYR A 500 8.88 27.69 -15.39
N ILE A 501 10.17 28.02 -15.39
CA ILE A 501 11.21 27.31 -14.65
C ILE A 501 11.66 28.20 -13.50
N LEU A 502 11.86 27.61 -12.33
CA LEU A 502 12.44 28.25 -11.15
C LEU A 502 13.83 27.71 -10.85
#